data_AF-A0A812XY26-F1
#
_entry.id   AF-A0A812XY26-F1
#
_cell.length_a   1.000
_cell.length_b   1.000
_cell.length_c   1.000
_cell.angle_alpha   90.00
_cell.angle_beta   90.00
_cell.angle_gamma   90.00
#
_symmetry.space_group_name_H-M   'P 1'
#
loop_
_entity.id
_entity.type
_entity.pdbx_description
1 polymer ?
#
loop_
_entity_poly.entity_id
_entity_poly.type
_entity_poly.pdbx_seq_one_letter_code
_entity_poly.pdbx_strand_id
1 'polypeptide(L)'
;MDAKMEDAPDDPQWARGETTLMELLIQLVEGKLKYLVAKDVGGTAMGLAEPVLPGGMLLLPGSFNPVHEGHEEMGKQAANMLGRPCNHVLLELCVTNADKGVIDVESMHRRIEKAVHRGNQVLASGAMLFQQKAEMFPGSSFVVGFDTYRRILDAKYYAPAGCMDGSSPGQQREWTLNALRQLHRCRVQFVVAGRMDSGDFKTIVTHPIMDLPQDLAGMFRELPDFRNDISSTALRQKSLDTAPVL
;
A
#
# COMPACT_ATOMS: atom_id res chain seq x y z
N MET A 1 34.74 -56.58 -5.03
CA MET A 1 33.85 -55.98 -6.05
C MET A 1 32.89 -55.10 -5.30
N ASP A 2 33.25 -53.83 -5.28
CA ASP A 2 32.60 -52.72 -4.62
C ASP A 2 31.22 -52.44 -5.19
N ALA A 3 30.29 -52.09 -4.30
CA ALA A 3 29.21 -51.17 -4.62
C ALA A 3 29.00 -50.28 -3.40
N LYS A 4 29.76 -49.18 -3.35
CA LYS A 4 29.41 -48.04 -2.49
C LYS A 4 28.09 -47.49 -3.01
N MET A 5 27.05 -47.50 -2.17
CA MET A 5 25.91 -46.60 -2.37
C MET A 5 26.46 -45.19 -2.23
N GLU A 6 26.50 -44.45 -3.34
CA GLU A 6 26.68 -43.01 -3.31
C GLU A 6 25.40 -42.42 -2.71
N ASP A 7 25.52 -41.90 -1.48
CA ASP A 7 24.53 -40.98 -0.92
C ASP A 7 24.45 -39.77 -1.87
N ALA A 8 23.30 -39.64 -2.53
CA ALA A 8 22.97 -38.45 -3.28
C ALA A 8 22.95 -37.25 -2.32
N PRO A 9 23.53 -36.09 -2.68
CA PRO A 9 23.47 -34.92 -1.83
C PRO A 9 22.01 -34.47 -1.68
N ASP A 10 21.55 -34.51 -0.44
CA ASP A 10 20.20 -34.15 0.03
C ASP A 10 20.01 -32.61 0.09
N ASP A 11 20.57 -31.90 -0.88
CA ASP A 11 20.51 -30.44 -0.94
C ASP A 11 19.60 -30.02 -2.11
N PRO A 12 18.40 -29.51 -1.83
CA PRO A 12 17.50 -29.05 -2.87
C PRO A 12 18.14 -27.95 -3.71
N GLN A 13 18.11 -28.10 -5.04
CA GLN A 13 18.66 -27.12 -6.00
C GLN A 13 18.07 -25.69 -5.91
N TRP A 14 17.06 -25.43 -5.06
CA TRP A 14 16.57 -24.07 -4.80
C TRP A 14 17.47 -23.26 -3.86
N ALA A 15 18.41 -23.90 -3.14
CA ALA A 15 19.35 -23.22 -2.24
C ALA A 15 20.46 -22.41 -2.95
N ARG A 16 20.54 -22.48 -4.29
CA ARG A 16 21.50 -21.71 -5.09
C ARG A 16 20.83 -20.47 -5.70
N GLY A 17 20.79 -19.41 -4.90
CA GLY A 17 20.40 -18.06 -5.31
C GLY A 17 19.40 -17.41 -4.37
N GLU A 18 19.69 -17.36 -3.06
CA GLU A 18 18.90 -16.55 -2.13
C GLU A 18 19.05 -15.07 -2.51
N THR A 19 18.11 -14.54 -3.29
CA THR A 19 18.06 -13.11 -3.57
C THR A 19 17.59 -12.41 -2.31
N THR A 20 18.43 -11.58 -1.73
CA THR A 20 18.13 -10.84 -0.50
C THR A 20 16.99 -9.84 -0.75
N LEU A 21 16.29 -9.42 0.32
CA LEU A 21 15.31 -8.34 0.23
C LEU A 21 15.92 -7.08 -0.40
N MET A 22 17.18 -6.77 -0.07
CA MET A 22 17.91 -5.63 -0.62
C MET A 22 18.07 -5.71 -2.15
N GLU A 23 18.50 -6.87 -2.67
CA GLU A 23 18.66 -7.09 -4.11
C GLU A 23 17.31 -7.02 -4.85
N LEU A 24 16.24 -7.57 -4.27
CA LEU A 24 14.90 -7.45 -4.84
C LEU A 24 14.41 -6.00 -4.87
N LEU A 25 14.72 -5.20 -3.85
CA LEU A 25 14.39 -3.77 -3.83
C LEU A 25 15.16 -3.00 -4.91
N ILE A 26 16.44 -3.32 -5.13
CA ILE A 26 17.23 -2.73 -6.22
C ILE A 26 16.58 -3.07 -7.57
N GLN A 27 16.26 -4.34 -7.80
CA GLN A 27 15.60 -4.76 -9.04
C GLN A 27 14.23 -4.10 -9.24
N LEU A 28 13.47 -3.89 -8.16
CA LEU A 28 12.20 -3.18 -8.20
C LEU A 28 12.39 -1.70 -8.59
N VAL A 29 13.37 -1.01 -8.01
CA VAL A 29 13.69 0.39 -8.34
C VAL A 29 14.19 0.53 -9.78
N GLU A 30 14.97 -0.43 -10.27
CA GLU A 30 15.44 -0.50 -11.66
C GLU A 30 14.34 -0.89 -12.66
N GLY A 31 13.12 -1.21 -12.19
CA GLY A 31 11.99 -1.61 -13.04
C GLY A 31 12.10 -3.03 -13.60
N LYS A 32 13.01 -3.86 -13.08
CA LYS A 32 13.16 -5.28 -13.44
C LYS A 32 12.09 -6.16 -12.77
N LEU A 33 11.52 -5.71 -11.66
CA LEU A 33 10.37 -6.32 -10.99
C LEU A 33 9.22 -5.32 -10.97
N LYS A 34 7.98 -5.80 -11.11
CA LYS A 34 6.77 -4.97 -10.95
C LYS A 34 6.45 -4.75 -9.48
N TYR A 35 6.60 -5.81 -8.68
CA TYR A 35 6.42 -5.80 -7.24
C TYR A 35 7.16 -6.94 -6.55
N LEU A 36 7.30 -6.83 -5.24
CA LEU A 36 7.74 -7.91 -4.35
C LEU A 36 6.83 -7.96 -3.12
N VAL A 37 6.84 -9.09 -2.43
CA VAL A 37 6.24 -9.20 -1.09
C VAL A 37 7.30 -9.59 -0.08
N ALA A 38 7.41 -8.82 0.99
CA ALA A 38 8.26 -9.10 2.12
C ALA A 38 7.43 -9.63 3.31
N LYS A 39 7.95 -10.64 4.00
CA LYS A 39 7.32 -11.26 5.17
C LYS A 39 8.38 -11.79 6.14
N ASP A 40 7.94 -12.09 7.35
CA ASP A 40 8.79 -12.77 8.33
C ASP A 40 8.94 -14.25 7.96
N VAL A 41 10.19 -14.72 7.93
CA VAL A 41 10.54 -16.13 7.82
C VAL A 41 11.56 -16.45 8.91
N GLY A 42 11.06 -16.96 10.04
CA GLY A 42 11.92 -17.35 11.16
C GLY A 42 12.62 -16.17 11.85
N GLY A 43 11.97 -15.01 11.92
CA GLY A 43 12.56 -13.79 12.51
C GLY A 43 13.37 -12.93 11.55
N THR A 44 13.46 -13.32 10.27
CA THR A 44 14.16 -12.57 9.23
C THR A 44 13.18 -12.05 8.19
N ALA A 45 13.32 -10.79 7.79
CA ALA A 45 12.56 -10.21 6.69
C ALA A 45 13.05 -10.76 5.34
N MET A 46 12.25 -11.62 4.72
CA MET A 46 12.53 -12.22 3.42
C MET A 46 11.64 -11.62 2.35
N GLY A 47 12.20 -11.31 1.18
CA GLY A 47 11.47 -10.87 0.01
C GLY A 47 11.15 -12.02 -0.95
N LEU A 48 10.01 -11.92 -1.62
CA LEU A 48 9.58 -12.80 -2.70
C LEU A 48 9.33 -11.94 -3.94
N ALA A 49 9.98 -12.26 -5.05
CA ALA A 49 9.76 -11.59 -6.34
C ALA A 49 8.41 -11.99 -6.93
N GLU A 50 7.52 -11.02 -7.17
CA GLU A 50 6.24 -11.19 -7.87
C GLU A 50 5.44 -12.48 -7.53
N PRO A 51 5.27 -12.84 -6.24
CA PRO A 51 4.61 -14.09 -5.90
C PRO A 51 3.13 -14.04 -6.31
N VAL A 52 2.55 -15.20 -6.66
CA VAL A 52 1.12 -15.29 -6.91
C VAL A 52 0.34 -14.93 -5.63
N LEU A 53 -0.43 -13.86 -5.70
CA LEU A 53 -1.28 -13.41 -4.60
C LEU A 53 -2.67 -14.05 -4.69
N PRO A 54 -3.30 -14.40 -3.56
CA PRO A 54 -4.68 -14.83 -3.57
C PRO A 54 -5.60 -13.67 -3.99
N GLY A 55 -6.78 -14.02 -4.51
CA GLY A 55 -7.80 -13.02 -4.83
C GLY A 55 -8.33 -12.32 -3.58
N GLY A 56 -8.76 -11.06 -3.73
CA GLY A 56 -9.38 -10.32 -2.63
C GLY A 56 -8.41 -9.83 -1.56
N MET A 57 -7.18 -9.48 -1.94
CA MET A 57 -6.22 -8.81 -1.04
C MET A 57 -6.79 -7.51 -0.47
N LEU A 58 -6.37 -7.17 0.75
CA LEU A 58 -6.56 -5.84 1.31
C LEU A 58 -5.21 -5.14 1.30
N LEU A 59 -5.08 -4.16 0.43
CA LEU A 59 -3.86 -3.36 0.32
C LEU A 59 -4.05 -2.11 1.14
N LEU A 60 -3.10 -1.79 2.02
CA LEU A 60 -3.12 -0.60 2.85
C LEU A 60 -1.97 0.30 2.38
N PRO A 61 -2.18 1.23 1.43
CA PRO A 61 -1.10 2.05 0.90
C PRO A 61 -0.63 3.08 1.91
N GLY A 62 0.68 3.18 2.10
CA GLY A 62 1.24 4.10 3.10
C GLY A 62 2.73 4.34 2.95
N SER A 63 3.20 5.45 3.51
CA SER A 63 4.64 5.73 3.57
C SER A 63 5.36 4.95 4.67
N PHE A 64 4.63 4.47 5.68
CA PHE A 64 5.13 3.65 6.80
C PHE A 64 6.44 4.12 7.42
N ASN A 65 6.56 5.42 7.67
CA ASN A 65 7.80 6.04 8.15
C ASN A 65 7.61 6.76 9.50
N PRO A 66 7.43 6.05 10.62
CA PRO A 66 7.36 4.59 10.75
C PRO A 66 5.92 4.05 10.65
N VAL A 67 5.81 2.73 10.42
CA VAL A 67 4.60 1.95 10.72
C VAL A 67 4.28 2.02 12.22
N HIS A 68 3.01 1.87 12.59
CA HIS A 68 2.53 1.94 13.97
C HIS A 68 1.15 1.26 14.10
N GLU A 69 0.68 1.09 15.34
CA GLU A 69 -0.59 0.43 15.70
C GLU A 69 -1.79 0.94 14.94
N GLY A 70 -1.89 2.26 14.71
CA GLY A 70 -2.97 2.82 13.90
C GLY A 70 -3.08 2.23 12.48
N HIS A 71 -1.97 1.86 11.83
CA HIS A 71 -2.02 1.19 10.53
C HIS A 71 -2.50 -0.26 10.65
N GLU A 72 -2.01 -0.96 11.67
CA GLU A 72 -2.33 -2.36 11.95
C GLU A 72 -3.81 -2.53 12.29
N GLU A 73 -4.33 -1.64 13.14
CA GLU A 73 -5.74 -1.64 13.53
C GLU A 73 -6.66 -1.28 12.36
N MET A 74 -6.27 -0.32 11.53
CA MET A 74 -7.02 0.04 10.33
C MET A 74 -7.17 -1.16 9.38
N GLY A 75 -6.08 -1.91 9.18
CA GLY A 75 -6.08 -3.12 8.37
C GLY A 75 -6.95 -4.23 8.95
N LYS A 76 -6.84 -4.48 10.27
CA LYS A 76 -7.64 -5.49 10.97
C LYS A 76 -9.14 -5.18 10.91
N GLN A 77 -9.54 -3.95 11.19
CA GLN A 77 -10.95 -3.55 11.13
C GLN A 77 -11.50 -3.65 9.71
N ALA A 78 -10.73 -3.25 8.70
CA ALA A 78 -11.13 -3.39 7.31
C ALA A 78 -11.28 -4.87 6.90
N ALA A 79 -10.38 -5.75 7.35
CA ALA A 79 -10.48 -7.19 7.12
C ALA A 79 -11.76 -7.76 7.74
N ASN A 80 -12.04 -7.41 9.01
CA ASN A 80 -13.25 -7.82 9.72
C ASN A 80 -14.52 -7.34 9.00
N MET A 81 -14.57 -6.06 8.62
CA MET A 81 -15.70 -5.46 7.90
C MET A 81 -15.98 -6.16 6.57
N LEU A 82 -14.93 -6.62 5.86
CA LEU A 82 -15.05 -7.32 4.58
C LEU A 82 -15.22 -8.83 4.72
N GLY A 83 -15.23 -9.37 5.95
CA GLY A 83 -15.28 -10.82 6.20
C GLY A 83 -14.05 -11.56 5.64
N ARG A 84 -12.90 -10.90 5.63
CA ARG A 84 -11.65 -11.42 5.07
C ARG A 84 -10.64 -11.76 6.18
N PRO A 85 -9.79 -12.78 6.00
CA PRO A 85 -8.72 -13.10 6.93
C PRO A 85 -7.73 -11.94 7.11
N CYS A 86 -7.22 -11.72 8.33
CA CYS A 86 -6.24 -10.65 8.59
C CYS A 86 -4.91 -10.85 7.82
N ASN A 87 -4.54 -12.09 7.50
CA ASN A 87 -3.35 -12.38 6.68
C ASN A 87 -3.53 -12.00 5.20
N HIS A 88 -4.71 -11.53 4.77
CA HIS A 88 -4.91 -10.91 3.45
C HIS A 88 -4.58 -9.41 3.46
N VAL A 89 -4.26 -8.84 4.62
CA VAL A 89 -3.83 -7.44 4.75
C VAL A 89 -2.36 -7.33 4.43
N LEU A 90 -2.03 -6.59 3.37
CA LEU A 90 -0.66 -6.20 3.03
C LEU A 90 -0.52 -4.70 3.19
N LEU A 91 0.53 -4.28 3.90
CA LEU A 91 0.97 -2.89 3.86
C LEU A 91 1.58 -2.66 2.48
N GLU A 92 1.10 -1.66 1.73
CA GLU A 92 1.59 -1.38 0.39
C GLU A 92 2.51 -0.16 0.40
N LEU A 93 3.78 -0.36 0.03
CA LEU A 93 4.82 0.66 -0.03
C LEU A 93 5.21 0.90 -1.50
N CYS A 94 4.90 2.09 -2.01
CA CYS A 94 5.33 2.45 -3.36
C CYS A 94 6.77 2.98 -3.39
N VAL A 95 7.56 2.55 -4.37
CA VAL A 95 8.93 3.05 -4.65
C VAL A 95 8.96 4.55 -4.83
N THR A 96 7.96 5.09 -5.54
CA THR A 96 7.85 6.51 -5.82
C THR A 96 6.56 7.03 -5.19
N ASN A 97 6.70 7.95 -4.23
CA ASN A 97 5.53 8.60 -3.66
C ASN A 97 5.14 9.78 -4.56
N ALA A 98 3.87 9.84 -4.99
CA ALA A 98 3.35 10.89 -5.87
C ALA A 98 3.65 12.32 -5.38
N ASP A 99 3.75 12.53 -4.06
CA ASP A 99 4.03 13.86 -3.49
C ASP A 99 5.48 14.03 -2.97
N LYS A 100 6.27 12.96 -2.84
CA LYS A 100 7.59 12.99 -2.14
C LYS A 100 8.78 12.50 -2.97
N GLY A 101 8.56 12.09 -4.22
CA GLY A 101 9.61 11.58 -5.11
C GLY A 101 10.01 10.13 -4.82
N VAL A 102 11.17 9.71 -5.34
CA VAL A 102 11.71 8.35 -5.21
C VAL A 102 12.21 8.13 -3.78
N ILE A 103 11.77 7.04 -3.15
CA ILE A 103 12.30 6.59 -1.86
C ILE A 103 13.59 5.81 -2.14
N ASP A 104 14.67 6.15 -1.46
CA ASP A 104 15.93 5.42 -1.57
C ASP A 104 15.77 3.97 -1.06
N VAL A 105 16.54 3.06 -1.65
CA VAL A 105 16.46 1.61 -1.39
C VAL A 105 16.66 1.29 0.10
N GLU A 106 17.62 1.92 0.77
CA GLU A 106 17.88 1.69 2.20
C GLU A 106 16.70 2.12 3.08
N SER A 107 16.07 3.24 2.75
CA SER A 107 14.88 3.73 3.43
C SER A 107 13.68 2.82 3.20
N MET A 108 13.52 2.25 1.99
CA MET A 108 12.52 1.21 1.75
C MET A 108 12.81 -0.03 2.59
N HIS A 109 14.03 -0.55 2.55
CA HIS A 109 14.46 -1.72 3.30
C HIS A 109 14.16 -1.56 4.80
N ARG A 110 14.62 -0.46 5.41
CA ARG A 110 14.39 -0.17 6.83
C ARG A 110 12.91 -0.09 7.20
N ARG A 111 12.06 0.47 6.33
CA ARG A 111 10.61 0.56 6.59
C ARG A 111 9.95 -0.82 6.49
N ILE A 112 10.35 -1.61 5.50
CA ILE A 112 9.87 -2.98 5.31
C ILE A 112 10.27 -3.85 6.50
N GLU A 113 11.54 -3.84 6.91
CA GLU A 113 12.01 -4.60 8.08
C GLU A 113 11.23 -4.23 9.34
N LYS A 114 11.05 -2.93 9.62
CA LYS A 114 10.27 -2.48 10.78
C LYS A 114 8.82 -2.97 10.74
N ALA A 115 8.20 -3.03 9.57
CA ALA A 115 6.86 -3.56 9.41
C ALA A 115 6.81 -5.08 9.59
N VAL A 116 7.77 -5.80 9.01
CA VAL A 116 7.89 -7.25 9.12
C VAL A 116 8.16 -7.69 10.56
N HIS A 117 9.07 -7.02 11.28
CA HIS A 117 9.33 -7.29 12.70
C HIS A 117 8.13 -7.00 13.61
N ARG A 118 7.15 -6.21 13.15
CA ARG A 118 5.87 -6.01 13.83
C ARG A 118 4.79 -7.02 13.42
N GLY A 119 5.15 -8.03 12.63
CA GLY A 119 4.25 -9.09 12.17
C GLY A 119 3.43 -8.74 10.93
N ASN A 120 3.78 -7.67 10.21
CA ASN A 120 3.08 -7.29 8.98
C ASN A 120 3.73 -7.92 7.75
N GLN A 121 2.94 -8.17 6.71
CA GLN A 121 3.45 -8.43 5.37
C GLN A 121 3.44 -7.12 4.57
N VAL A 122 4.47 -6.91 3.75
CA VAL A 122 4.63 -5.68 2.97
C VAL A 122 4.70 -6.02 1.49
N LEU A 123 3.82 -5.41 0.70
CA LEU A 123 3.92 -5.37 -0.75
C LEU A 123 4.66 -4.11 -1.15
N ALA A 124 5.79 -4.24 -1.83
CA ALA A 124 6.48 -3.09 -2.44
C ALA A 124 6.26 -3.09 -3.95
N SER A 125 5.85 -1.96 -4.51
CA SER A 125 5.53 -1.86 -5.95
C SER A 125 6.00 -0.53 -6.58
N GLY A 126 6.20 -0.54 -7.90
CA GLY A 126 6.40 0.68 -8.68
C GLY A 126 5.11 1.46 -9.01
N ALA A 127 3.94 0.96 -8.59
CA ALA A 127 2.64 1.53 -8.95
C ALA A 127 2.31 2.76 -8.10
N MET A 128 2.50 3.96 -8.65
CA MET A 128 2.28 5.23 -7.97
C MET A 128 0.80 5.56 -7.80
N LEU A 129 0.04 5.39 -8.88
CA LEU A 129 -1.38 5.74 -8.94
C LEU A 129 -2.26 4.53 -8.61
N PHE A 130 -3.45 4.78 -8.06
CA PHE A 130 -4.39 3.71 -7.76
C PHE A 130 -4.82 2.94 -9.01
N GLN A 131 -4.89 3.56 -10.18
CA GLN A 131 -5.20 2.83 -11.42
C GLN A 131 -4.12 1.80 -11.76
N GLN A 132 -2.84 2.15 -11.57
CA GLN A 132 -1.73 1.22 -11.75
C GLN A 132 -1.79 0.08 -10.73
N LYS A 133 -2.11 0.40 -9.46
CA LYS A 133 -2.29 -0.62 -8.41
C LYS A 133 -3.46 -1.56 -8.74
N ALA A 134 -4.57 -1.01 -9.26
CA ALA A 134 -5.76 -1.77 -9.60
C ALA A 134 -5.56 -2.69 -10.82
N GLU A 135 -4.76 -2.26 -11.80
CA GLU A 135 -4.34 -3.12 -12.92
C GLU A 135 -3.41 -4.25 -12.45
N MET A 136 -2.51 -3.94 -11.53
CA MET A 136 -1.58 -4.93 -10.97
C MET A 136 -2.29 -5.93 -10.04
N PHE A 137 -3.28 -5.47 -9.26
CA PHE A 137 -3.99 -6.25 -8.25
C PHE A 137 -5.52 -6.15 -8.42
N PRO A 138 -6.08 -6.70 -9.52
CA PRO A 138 -7.50 -6.63 -9.78
C PRO A 138 -8.32 -7.35 -8.70
N GLY A 139 -9.49 -6.82 -8.36
CA GLY A 139 -10.38 -7.37 -7.33
C GLY A 139 -9.91 -7.15 -5.89
N SER A 140 -8.79 -6.45 -5.67
CA SER A 140 -8.33 -6.06 -4.34
C SER A 140 -9.19 -4.95 -3.73
N SER A 141 -9.09 -4.78 -2.41
CA SER A 141 -9.67 -3.65 -1.70
C SER A 141 -8.55 -2.80 -1.12
N PHE A 142 -8.62 -1.48 -1.32
CA PHE A 142 -7.68 -0.53 -0.76
C PHE A 142 -8.22 0.05 0.53
N VAL A 143 -7.42 -0.03 1.59
CA VAL A 143 -7.74 0.58 2.88
C VAL A 143 -6.97 1.89 2.98
N VAL A 144 -7.69 3.01 3.07
CA VAL A 144 -7.10 4.35 2.93
C VAL A 144 -7.64 5.28 4.01
N GLY A 145 -6.83 6.25 4.42
CA GLY A 145 -7.30 7.37 5.23
C GLY A 145 -8.07 8.41 4.41
N PHE A 146 -8.81 9.27 5.11
CA PHE A 146 -9.64 10.31 4.52
C PHE A 146 -8.87 11.26 3.56
N ASP A 147 -7.62 11.62 3.88
CA ASP A 147 -6.81 12.47 2.99
C ASP A 147 -6.51 11.79 1.65
N THR A 148 -6.17 10.50 1.68
CA THR A 148 -5.92 9.71 0.47
C THR A 148 -7.21 9.54 -0.32
N TYR A 149 -8.34 9.34 0.35
CA TYR A 149 -9.65 9.35 -0.29
C TYR A 149 -9.93 10.67 -1.05
N ARG A 150 -9.64 11.83 -0.46
CA ARG A 150 -9.79 13.12 -1.15
C ARG A 150 -8.90 13.21 -2.39
N ARG A 151 -7.68 12.67 -2.33
CA ARG A 151 -6.75 12.62 -3.47
C ARG A 151 -7.25 11.72 -4.60
N ILE A 152 -7.91 10.61 -4.27
CA ILE A 152 -8.54 9.74 -5.28
C ILE A 152 -9.67 10.47 -6.03
N LEU A 153 -10.25 11.51 -5.44
CA LEU A 153 -11.29 12.33 -6.07
C LEU A 153 -10.75 13.65 -6.65
N ASP A 154 -9.44 13.88 -6.60
CA ASP A 154 -8.80 15.12 -7.02
C ASP A 154 -8.24 14.97 -8.45
N ALA A 155 -8.77 15.78 -9.38
CA ALA A 155 -8.40 15.75 -10.78
C ALA A 155 -6.91 15.96 -11.05
N LYS A 156 -6.15 16.55 -10.11
CA LYS A 156 -4.69 16.77 -10.28
C LYS A 156 -3.88 15.50 -10.43
N TYR A 157 -4.41 14.37 -9.97
CA TYR A 157 -3.75 13.07 -10.14
C TYR A 157 -4.07 12.41 -11.49
N TYR A 158 -4.95 13.00 -12.29
CA TYR A 158 -5.47 12.42 -13.55
C TYR A 158 -5.34 13.37 -14.75
N ALA A 159 -5.13 14.66 -14.49
CA ALA A 159 -4.93 15.65 -15.53
C ALA A 159 -3.71 15.27 -16.39
N PRO A 160 -3.82 15.35 -17.73
CA PRO A 160 -2.67 15.25 -18.60
C PRO A 160 -1.60 16.29 -18.21
N ALA A 161 -0.33 15.96 -18.47
CA ALA A 161 0.79 16.82 -18.10
C ALA A 161 0.63 18.24 -18.68
N GLY A 162 0.70 19.25 -17.82
CA GLY A 162 0.54 20.65 -18.20
C GLY A 162 -0.90 21.10 -18.49
N CYS A 163 -1.89 20.23 -18.35
CA CYS A 163 -3.29 20.57 -18.65
C CYS A 163 -4.11 20.98 -17.42
N MET A 164 -3.56 20.89 -16.21
CA MET A 164 -4.30 21.31 -15.00
C MET A 164 -4.60 22.81 -15.03
N ASP A 165 -3.58 23.62 -15.29
CA ASP A 165 -3.72 25.07 -15.37
C ASP A 165 -4.57 25.46 -16.59
N GLY A 166 -5.68 26.16 -16.35
CA GLY A 166 -6.64 26.54 -17.39
C GLY A 166 -7.73 25.50 -17.69
N SER A 167 -7.74 24.35 -17.00
CA SER A 167 -8.83 23.38 -17.13
C SER A 167 -10.14 23.90 -16.52
N SER A 168 -11.24 23.65 -17.22
CA SER A 168 -12.59 23.91 -16.69
C SER A 168 -13.00 22.85 -15.66
N PRO A 169 -13.94 23.16 -14.75
CA PRO A 169 -14.50 22.17 -13.82
C PRO A 169 -15.06 20.91 -14.52
N GLY A 170 -15.62 21.07 -15.73
CA GLY A 170 -16.13 19.96 -16.53
C GLY A 170 -15.02 18.98 -16.98
N GLN A 171 -13.88 19.52 -17.42
CA GLN A 171 -12.72 18.70 -17.82
C GLN A 171 -12.09 17.96 -16.63
N GLN A 172 -11.91 18.66 -15.50
CA GLN A 172 -11.40 18.05 -14.27
C GLN A 172 -12.29 16.91 -13.78
N ARG A 173 -13.60 17.13 -13.85
CA ARG A 173 -14.60 16.11 -13.54
C ARG A 173 -14.50 14.92 -14.49
N GLU A 174 -14.34 15.15 -15.79
CA GLU A 174 -14.21 14.07 -16.77
C GLU A 174 -12.96 13.21 -16.52
N TRP A 175 -11.81 13.81 -16.26
CA TRP A 175 -10.59 13.09 -15.92
C TRP A 175 -10.76 12.21 -14.67
N THR A 176 -11.39 12.77 -13.64
CA THR A 176 -11.68 12.03 -12.40
C THR A 176 -12.64 10.87 -12.66
N LEU A 177 -13.74 11.10 -13.38
CA LEU A 177 -14.70 10.03 -13.71
C LEU A 177 -14.07 8.93 -14.56
N ASN A 178 -13.20 9.26 -15.51
CA ASN A 178 -12.50 8.28 -16.32
C ASN A 178 -11.54 7.43 -15.49
N ALA A 179 -10.79 8.04 -14.57
CA ALA A 179 -9.95 7.34 -13.60
C ALA A 179 -10.77 6.39 -12.70
N LEU A 180 -11.88 6.86 -12.15
CA LEU A 180 -12.76 6.05 -11.32
C LEU A 180 -13.40 4.89 -12.09
N ARG A 181 -13.77 5.09 -13.37
CA ARG A 181 -14.27 4.00 -14.23
C ARG A 181 -13.21 2.94 -14.49
N GLN A 182 -11.94 3.31 -14.61
CA GLN A 182 -10.84 2.36 -14.73
C GLN A 182 -10.71 1.51 -13.47
N LEU A 183 -10.73 2.14 -12.29
CA LEU A 183 -10.76 1.44 -11.00
C LEU A 183 -11.95 0.48 -10.91
N HIS A 184 -13.14 0.94 -11.29
CA HIS A 184 -14.36 0.13 -11.28
C HIS A 184 -14.23 -1.12 -12.17
N ARG A 185 -13.66 -0.99 -13.37
CA ARG A 185 -13.41 -2.13 -14.28
C ARG A 185 -12.44 -3.16 -13.69
N CYS A 186 -11.45 -2.70 -12.92
CA CYS A 186 -10.54 -3.55 -12.17
C CYS A 186 -11.19 -4.19 -10.94
N ARG A 187 -12.48 -3.93 -10.66
CA ARG A 187 -13.26 -4.47 -9.55
C ARG A 187 -12.65 -4.15 -8.17
N VAL A 188 -11.97 -3.02 -8.05
CA VAL A 188 -11.41 -2.60 -6.75
C VAL A 188 -12.43 -1.86 -5.92
N GLN A 189 -12.24 -1.90 -4.61
CA GLN A 189 -13.07 -1.18 -3.63
C GLN A 189 -12.17 -0.38 -2.68
N PHE A 190 -12.72 0.65 -2.06
CA PHE A 190 -12.03 1.48 -1.09
C PHE A 190 -12.75 1.40 0.26
N VAL A 191 -11.99 1.06 1.30
CA VAL A 191 -12.39 1.18 2.69
C VAL A 191 -11.74 2.44 3.25
N VAL A 192 -12.55 3.41 3.64
CA VAL A 192 -12.09 4.76 3.97
C VAL A 192 -12.23 5.00 5.47
N ALA A 193 -11.09 5.11 6.13
CA ALA A 193 -10.98 5.51 7.52
C ALA A 193 -11.19 7.04 7.66
N GLY A 194 -12.05 7.43 8.60
CA GLY A 194 -12.26 8.82 8.96
C GLY A 194 -11.03 9.47 9.60
N ARG A 195 -11.02 10.80 9.67
CA ARG A 195 -9.94 11.59 10.27
C ARG A 195 -10.50 12.74 11.10
N MET A 196 -9.87 13.03 12.23
CA MET A 196 -10.08 14.28 12.95
C MET A 196 -9.34 15.42 12.22
N ASP A 197 -10.09 16.43 11.79
CA ASP A 197 -9.55 17.63 11.16
C ASP A 197 -10.17 18.88 11.81
N SER A 198 -9.33 19.72 12.41
CA SER A 198 -9.71 21.01 12.99
C SER A 198 -10.88 20.95 14.00
N GLY A 199 -11.00 19.83 14.74
CA GLY A 199 -12.05 19.61 15.75
C GLY A 199 -13.27 18.85 15.24
N ASP A 200 -13.39 18.64 13.93
CA ASP A 200 -14.46 17.88 13.29
C ASP A 200 -13.97 16.50 12.84
N PHE A 201 -14.77 15.47 13.07
CA PHE A 201 -14.51 14.15 12.49
C PHE A 201 -15.03 14.10 11.05
N LYS A 202 -14.10 13.98 10.09
CA LYS A 202 -14.38 13.93 8.65
C LYS A 202 -14.38 12.48 8.16
N THR A 203 -15.46 12.12 7.48
CA THR A 203 -15.67 10.82 6.83
C THR A 203 -16.29 11.00 5.44
N ILE A 204 -16.44 9.90 4.69
CA ILE A 204 -17.08 9.94 3.37
C ILE A 204 -18.55 10.41 3.42
N VAL A 205 -19.19 10.35 4.59
CA VAL A 205 -20.56 10.87 4.80
C VAL A 205 -20.53 12.40 4.93
N THR A 206 -19.54 12.94 5.64
CA THR A 206 -19.41 14.39 5.88
C THR A 206 -18.80 15.16 4.70
N HIS A 207 -18.14 14.46 3.78
CA HIS A 207 -17.57 15.01 2.55
C HIS A 207 -18.25 14.34 1.36
N PRO A 208 -19.38 14.91 0.89
CA PRO A 208 -20.29 14.17 0.05
C PRO A 208 -19.65 13.73 -1.26
N ILE A 209 -19.76 12.42 -1.50
CA ILE A 209 -19.57 11.75 -2.80
C ILE A 209 -20.68 12.17 -3.81
N MET A 210 -21.58 13.09 -3.44
CA MET A 210 -22.91 13.28 -4.04
C MET A 210 -22.94 13.55 -5.55
N ASP A 211 -21.82 13.93 -6.17
CA ASP A 211 -21.75 14.11 -7.62
C ASP A 211 -21.19 12.90 -8.38
N LEU A 212 -20.92 11.74 -7.75
CA LEU A 212 -20.51 10.54 -8.48
C LEU A 212 -21.73 9.73 -8.97
N PRO A 213 -21.66 9.16 -10.19
CA PRO A 213 -22.54 8.06 -10.60
C PRO A 213 -22.59 6.96 -9.53
N GLN A 214 -23.79 6.39 -9.31
CA GLN A 214 -24.05 5.46 -8.20
C GLN A 214 -23.13 4.22 -8.21
N ASP A 215 -22.81 3.71 -9.39
CA ASP A 215 -21.88 2.59 -9.58
C ASP A 215 -20.47 2.93 -9.09
N LEU A 216 -19.99 4.15 -9.36
CA LEU A 216 -18.68 4.63 -8.90
C LEU A 216 -18.69 4.96 -7.41
N ALA A 217 -19.78 5.55 -6.90
CA ALA A 217 -19.95 5.82 -5.48
C ALA A 217 -19.90 4.51 -4.65
N GLY A 218 -20.51 3.43 -5.17
CA GLY A 218 -20.53 2.12 -4.52
C GLY A 218 -19.17 1.45 -4.34
N MET A 219 -18.10 1.98 -4.95
CA MET A 219 -16.74 1.52 -4.70
C MET A 219 -16.22 1.93 -3.32
N PHE A 220 -16.75 3.00 -2.72
CA PHE A 220 -16.26 3.56 -1.46
C PHE A 220 -17.15 3.12 -0.30
N ARG A 221 -16.53 2.65 0.77
CA ARG A 221 -17.19 2.25 2.02
C ARG A 221 -16.49 2.91 3.19
N GLU A 222 -17.26 3.44 4.12
CA GLU A 222 -16.74 3.98 5.37
C GLU A 222 -16.23 2.84 6.25
N LEU A 223 -15.09 3.04 6.90
CA LEU A 223 -14.66 2.18 7.99
C LEU A 223 -15.29 2.72 9.30
N PRO A 224 -16.28 2.03 9.88
CA PRO A 224 -16.99 2.53 11.05
C PRO A 224 -16.08 2.56 12.28
N ASP A 225 -16.32 3.52 13.17
CA ASP A 225 -15.71 3.62 14.51
C ASP A 225 -14.16 3.63 14.55
N PHE A 226 -13.51 3.78 13.40
CA PHE A 226 -12.06 3.89 13.33
C PHE A 226 -11.62 5.33 13.60
N ARG A 227 -10.89 5.51 14.71
CA ARG A 227 -10.23 6.77 15.05
C ARG A 227 -8.76 6.51 15.32
N ASN A 228 -7.89 7.20 14.60
CA ASN A 228 -6.46 7.14 14.83
C ASN A 228 -5.89 8.52 15.15
N ASP A 229 -5.54 8.72 16.43
CA ASP A 229 -4.89 9.93 16.93
C ASP A 229 -3.35 9.86 16.79
N ILE A 230 -2.80 8.73 16.30
CA ILE A 230 -1.36 8.51 16.12
C ILE A 230 -0.98 8.80 14.66
N SER A 231 0.01 9.68 14.47
CA SER A 231 0.61 9.92 13.15
C SER A 231 2.11 9.60 13.15
N SER A 232 2.61 9.03 12.05
CA SER A 232 4.05 8.83 11.85
C SER A 232 4.87 10.12 12.00
N THR A 233 4.29 11.29 11.67
CA THR A 233 4.97 12.58 11.84
C THR A 233 5.18 12.93 13.31
N ALA A 234 4.16 12.78 14.14
CA ALA A 234 4.28 13.01 15.58
C ALA A 234 5.29 12.05 16.22
N LEU A 235 5.33 10.79 15.77
CA LEU A 235 6.31 9.80 16.25
C LEU A 235 7.74 10.17 15.88
N ARG A 236 7.97 10.71 14.66
CA ARG A 236 9.31 11.20 14.26
C ARG A 236 9.75 12.38 15.12
N GLN A 237 8.87 13.35 15.38
CA GLN A 237 9.16 14.49 16.24
C GLN A 237 9.54 14.04 17.66
N LYS A 238 8.73 13.18 18.27
CA LYS A 238 9.06 12.60 19.58
C LYS A 238 10.41 11.88 19.60
N SER A 239 10.74 11.11 18.54
CA SER A 239 12.02 10.40 18.47
C SER A 239 13.23 11.34 18.36
N LEU A 240 13.07 12.48 17.68
CA LEU A 240 14.10 13.51 17.55
C LEU A 240 14.32 14.23 18.89
N ASP A 241 13.25 14.52 19.63
CA ASP A 241 13.33 15.16 20.94
C ASP A 241 13.98 14.25 22.01
N THR A 242 13.90 12.93 21.83
CA THR A 242 14.52 11.93 22.73
C THR A 242 15.94 11.52 22.34
N ALA A 243 16.47 11.98 21.21
CA ALA A 243 17.83 11.65 20.81
C ALA A 243 18.82 12.40 21.72
N PRO A 244 19.81 11.73 22.34
CA PRO A 244 20.81 12.42 23.13
C PRO A 244 21.55 13.42 22.23
N VAL A 245 21.63 14.67 22.68
CA VAL A 245 22.49 15.69 22.07
C VAL A 245 23.92 15.18 22.26
N LEU A 246 24.54 14.73 21.17
CA LEU A 246 25.96 14.34 21.13
C LEU A 246 26.87 15.54 21.35
#